data_AF-B0RYP8-F1
#
_entry.id   AF-B0RYP8-F1
#
_cell.length_a   1.000
_cell.length_b   1.000
_cell.length_c   1.000
_cell.angle_alpha   90.00
_cell.angle_beta   90.00
_cell.angle_gamma   90.00
#
_symmetry.space_group_name_H-M   'P 1'
#
loop_
_entity.id
_entity.type
_entity.pdbx_description
1 polymer ?
#
loop_
_entity_poly.entity_id
_entity_poly.type
_entity_poly.pdbx_seq_one_letter_code
_entity_poly.pdbx_strand_id
1 'polypeptide(L)'
;MRIASKLGAAWLRLRGLPGWADALALIHGLLGQHWDSVHPQLDADDDNDPTARVNALVGLSDPMGLLGALRTTAFVQSPRLGRFSLRDLRAANGSLKLAEGQAVPSLAEIEACCLDCPLDTLAASAKAITDAAATARAIDAWLTEQLGTAAPDLRPLLADLRDLERFVLPHWQARQGTGEAADATEHSGDGTATAAGSPARRTGESPARTMSCGGWRRSAPITRATSRPARCRCCCGARSGWLAATSWR
;
A
#
# COMPACT_ATOMS: atom_id res chain seq x y z
N MET A 1 -12.94 2.21 -19.00
CA MET A 1 -12.40 2.97 -17.85
C MET A 1 -13.44 3.35 -16.81
N ARG A 2 -14.43 4.21 -17.09
CA ARG A 2 -15.41 4.65 -16.05
C ARG A 2 -16.14 3.50 -15.34
N ILE A 3 -16.53 2.47 -16.09
CA ILE A 3 -17.17 1.27 -15.54
C ILE A 3 -16.19 0.47 -14.67
N ALA A 4 -14.94 0.31 -15.10
CA ALA A 4 -13.89 -0.36 -14.32
C ALA A 4 -13.64 0.37 -12.99
N SER A 5 -13.61 1.71 -12.98
CA SER A 5 -13.49 2.49 -11.73
C SER A 5 -14.67 2.26 -10.79
N LYS A 6 -15.92 2.23 -11.31
CA LYS A 6 -17.12 1.93 -10.50
C LYS A 6 -17.12 0.50 -9.98
N LEU A 7 -16.73 -0.47 -10.82
CA LEU A 7 -16.58 -1.86 -10.44
C LEU A 7 -15.53 -2.03 -9.35
N GLY A 8 -14.38 -1.37 -9.48
CA GLY A 8 -13.34 -1.36 -8.45
C GLY A 8 -13.83 -0.81 -7.12
N ALA A 9 -14.63 0.24 -7.16
CA ALA A 9 -15.28 0.79 -5.98
C ALA A 9 -16.28 -0.18 -5.32
N ALA A 10 -16.96 -1.02 -6.12
CA ALA A 10 -17.84 -2.07 -5.61
C ALA A 10 -17.04 -3.26 -5.05
N TRP A 11 -16.02 -3.73 -5.76
CA TRP A 11 -15.16 -4.83 -5.32
C TRP A 11 -14.40 -4.49 -4.05
N LEU A 12 -13.88 -3.28 -3.91
CA LEU A 12 -13.27 -2.82 -2.66
C LEU A 12 -14.25 -2.92 -1.48
N ARG A 13 -15.50 -2.50 -1.67
CA ARG A 13 -16.52 -2.53 -0.60
C ARG A 13 -16.98 -3.94 -0.25
N LEU A 14 -17.09 -4.83 -1.23
CA LEU A 14 -17.60 -6.19 -1.05
C LEU A 14 -16.53 -7.18 -0.63
N ARG A 15 -15.29 -6.98 -1.10
CA ARG A 15 -14.19 -7.95 -0.99
C ARG A 15 -12.93 -7.37 -0.34
N GLY A 16 -12.94 -6.10 0.07
CA GLY A 16 -11.80 -5.44 0.71
C GLY A 16 -10.60 -5.31 -0.22
N LEU A 17 -9.40 -5.43 0.35
CA LEU A 17 -8.13 -5.28 -0.35
C LEU A 17 -7.93 -6.28 -1.51
N PRO A 18 -8.31 -7.57 -1.40
CA PRO A 18 -8.28 -8.48 -2.55
C PRO A 18 -9.09 -7.96 -3.74
N GLY A 19 -10.29 -7.43 -3.49
CA GLY A 19 -11.11 -6.81 -4.54
C GLY A 19 -10.49 -5.57 -5.16
N TRP A 20 -9.69 -4.83 -4.39
CA TRP A 20 -8.92 -3.69 -4.87
C TRP A 20 -7.76 -4.09 -5.79
N ALA A 21 -7.01 -5.12 -5.39
CA ALA A 21 -5.94 -5.67 -6.22
C ALA A 21 -6.47 -6.13 -7.59
N ASP A 22 -7.59 -6.86 -7.60
CA ASP A 22 -8.25 -7.28 -8.84
C ASP A 22 -8.71 -6.10 -9.69
N ALA A 23 -9.21 -5.03 -9.06
CA ALA A 23 -9.67 -3.83 -9.76
C ALA A 23 -8.51 -3.12 -10.47
N LEU A 24 -7.37 -2.99 -9.80
CA LEU A 24 -6.16 -2.42 -10.41
C LEU A 24 -5.63 -3.33 -11.52
N ALA A 25 -5.65 -4.65 -11.35
CA ALA A 25 -5.26 -5.60 -12.38
C ALA A 25 -6.15 -5.49 -13.63
N LEU A 26 -7.46 -5.35 -13.46
CA LEU A 26 -8.40 -5.09 -14.55
C LEU A 26 -8.08 -3.77 -15.27
N ILE A 27 -7.88 -2.69 -14.52
CA ILE A 27 -7.56 -1.37 -15.09
C ILE A 27 -6.25 -1.43 -15.88
N HIS A 28 -5.21 -2.05 -15.32
CA HIS A 28 -3.93 -2.25 -15.98
C HIS A 28 -4.08 -3.08 -17.26
N GLY A 29 -4.84 -4.18 -17.21
CA GLY A 29 -5.12 -5.00 -18.38
C GLY A 29 -5.87 -4.23 -19.49
N LEU A 30 -6.86 -3.42 -19.13
CA LEU A 30 -7.59 -2.57 -20.09
C LEU A 30 -6.69 -1.51 -20.72
N LEU A 31 -5.78 -0.91 -19.95
CA LEU A 31 -4.81 0.04 -20.48
C LEU A 31 -3.82 -0.63 -21.43
N GLY A 32 -3.23 -1.76 -21.03
CA GLY A 32 -2.21 -2.43 -21.83
C GLY A 32 -2.74 -3.13 -23.08
N GLN A 33 -3.95 -3.68 -23.04
CA GLN A 33 -4.48 -4.52 -24.14
C GLN A 33 -5.53 -3.81 -25.01
N HIS A 34 -6.17 -2.77 -24.49
CA HIS A 34 -7.32 -2.13 -25.14
C HIS A 34 -7.23 -0.61 -25.12
N TRP A 35 -6.02 -0.03 -25.12
CA TRP A 35 -5.85 1.42 -25.10
C TRP A 35 -6.66 2.13 -26.18
N ASP A 36 -6.56 1.70 -27.44
CA ASP A 36 -7.21 2.42 -28.54
C ASP A 36 -8.74 2.35 -28.46
N SER A 37 -9.28 1.21 -28.02
CA SER A 37 -10.73 0.93 -28.06
C SER A 37 -11.48 1.12 -26.74
N VAL A 38 -10.78 1.22 -25.59
CA VAL A 38 -11.45 1.28 -24.28
C VAL A 38 -12.20 2.60 -24.11
N HIS A 39 -13.44 2.52 -23.63
CA HIS A 39 -14.26 3.71 -23.40
C HIS A 39 -13.92 4.45 -22.08
N PRO A 40 -13.96 5.80 -22.02
CA PRO A 40 -14.15 6.72 -23.16
C PRO A 40 -13.03 6.56 -24.19
N GLN A 41 -13.41 6.51 -25.47
CA GLN A 41 -12.46 6.41 -26.58
C GLN A 41 -11.67 7.72 -26.70
N LEU A 42 -10.54 7.65 -27.38
CA LEU A 42 -9.76 8.83 -27.74
C LEU A 42 -10.58 9.72 -28.68
N ASP A 43 -10.38 11.04 -28.61
CA ASP A 43 -11.07 11.97 -29.50
C ASP A 43 -10.42 11.96 -30.88
N ALA A 44 -11.00 11.20 -31.82
CA ALA A 44 -10.47 11.08 -33.18
C ALA A 44 -10.50 12.41 -33.95
N ASP A 45 -11.34 13.36 -33.54
CA ASP A 45 -11.44 14.68 -34.17
C ASP A 45 -10.41 15.69 -33.61
N ASP A 46 -9.71 15.34 -32.52
CA ASP A 46 -8.70 16.16 -31.83
C ASP A 46 -7.42 15.37 -31.55
N ASP A 47 -6.73 14.92 -32.60
CA ASP A 47 -5.45 14.19 -32.55
C ASP A 47 -5.40 13.04 -31.54
N ASN A 48 -6.49 12.29 -31.43
CA ASN A 48 -6.67 11.22 -30.44
C ASN A 48 -6.51 11.71 -28.99
N ASP A 49 -7.06 12.87 -28.64
CA ASP A 49 -6.96 13.44 -27.28
C ASP A 49 -7.45 12.44 -26.21
N PRO A 50 -6.61 12.16 -25.18
CA PRO A 50 -6.93 11.20 -24.12
C PRO A 50 -7.61 11.81 -22.90
N THR A 51 -7.96 13.11 -22.90
CA THR A 51 -8.41 13.84 -21.70
C THR A 51 -9.61 13.19 -21.02
N ALA A 52 -10.62 12.78 -21.80
CA ALA A 52 -11.81 12.12 -21.26
C ALA A 52 -11.49 10.81 -20.52
N ARG A 53 -10.44 10.10 -20.96
CA ARG A 53 -9.98 8.86 -20.37
C ARG A 53 -9.10 9.10 -19.15
N VAL A 54 -8.19 10.07 -19.21
CA VAL A 54 -7.39 10.53 -18.07
C VAL A 54 -8.31 10.93 -16.92
N ASN A 55 -9.35 11.72 -17.19
CA ASN A 55 -10.36 12.10 -16.20
C ASN A 55 -11.08 10.90 -15.55
N ALA A 56 -11.24 9.79 -16.28
CA ALA A 56 -11.82 8.57 -15.70
C ALA A 56 -10.87 7.84 -14.73
N LEU A 57 -9.56 8.07 -14.86
CA LEU A 57 -8.50 7.51 -14.02
C LEU A 57 -8.16 8.38 -12.81
N VAL A 58 -8.35 9.70 -12.89
CA VAL A 58 -8.13 10.64 -11.77
C VAL A 58 -8.85 10.20 -10.49
N GLY A 59 -10.02 9.56 -10.62
CA GLY A 59 -10.79 9.02 -9.50
C GLY A 59 -10.04 7.97 -8.66
N LEU A 60 -9.00 7.31 -9.19
CA LEU A 60 -8.15 6.37 -8.43
C LEU A 60 -7.34 7.08 -7.33
N SER A 61 -7.06 8.37 -7.53
CA SER A 61 -6.30 9.20 -6.58
C SER A 61 -7.18 10.13 -5.76
N ASP A 62 -8.50 10.13 -5.95
CA ASP A 62 -9.42 11.05 -5.28
C ASP A 62 -9.59 10.71 -3.78
N PRO A 63 -9.06 11.54 -2.85
CA PRO A 63 -9.17 11.32 -1.41
C PRO A 63 -10.60 11.31 -0.87
N MET A 64 -11.54 11.98 -1.55
CA MET A 64 -12.95 12.02 -1.16
C MET A 64 -13.78 10.92 -1.84
N GLY A 65 -13.21 10.27 -2.85
CA GLY A 65 -13.84 9.21 -3.62
C GLY A 65 -13.26 7.83 -3.30
N LEU A 66 -12.78 7.16 -4.34
CA LEU A 66 -12.33 5.77 -4.28
C LEU A 66 -11.10 5.58 -3.38
N LEU A 67 -10.15 6.51 -3.40
CA LEU A 67 -8.99 6.45 -2.52
C LEU A 67 -9.40 6.66 -1.04
N GLY A 68 -10.39 7.51 -0.79
CA GLY A 68 -11.00 7.66 0.54
C GLY A 68 -11.63 6.36 1.06
N ALA A 69 -12.30 5.61 0.19
CA ALA A 69 -12.83 4.29 0.51
C ALA A 69 -11.70 3.29 0.82
N LEU A 70 -10.59 3.31 0.06
CA LEU A 70 -9.43 2.46 0.34
C LEU A 70 -8.86 2.74 1.74
N ARG A 71 -8.71 4.02 2.09
CA ARG A 71 -8.17 4.45 3.40
C ARG A 71 -8.99 3.99 4.60
N THR A 72 -10.28 3.78 4.41
CA THR A 72 -11.22 3.34 5.45
C THR A 72 -11.53 1.84 5.38
N THR A 73 -11.00 1.14 4.37
CA THR A 73 -11.10 -0.32 4.26
C THR A 73 -10.16 -0.95 5.28
N ALA A 74 -10.67 -1.94 6.01
CA ALA A 74 -9.87 -2.66 6.99
C ALA A 74 -8.81 -3.51 6.28
N PHE A 75 -7.55 -3.37 6.69
CA PHE A 75 -6.46 -4.23 6.23
C PHE A 75 -6.23 -5.42 7.18
N VAL A 76 -6.66 -5.29 8.44
CA VAL A 76 -6.59 -6.33 9.45
C VAL A 76 -7.86 -6.31 10.30
N GLN A 77 -8.28 -7.49 10.73
CA GLN A 77 -9.44 -7.66 11.60
C GLN A 77 -9.26 -8.85 12.54
N SER A 78 -9.71 -8.66 13.79
CA SER A 78 -9.80 -9.69 14.82
C SER A 78 -11.20 -9.63 15.44
N PRO A 79 -11.83 -10.78 15.74
CA PRO A 79 -13.10 -10.82 16.49
C PRO A 79 -13.02 -10.15 17.86
N ARG A 80 -11.83 -10.12 18.47
CA ARG A 80 -11.59 -9.60 19.83
C ARG A 80 -11.17 -8.13 19.83
N LEU A 81 -10.28 -7.74 18.93
CA LEU A 81 -9.68 -6.39 18.90
C LEU A 81 -10.35 -5.45 17.89
N GLY A 82 -11.22 -5.97 17.03
CA GLY A 82 -11.93 -5.20 16.03
C GLY A 82 -11.16 -5.10 14.70
N ARG A 83 -11.44 -4.05 13.94
CA ARG A 83 -10.96 -3.85 12.57
C ARG A 83 -10.19 -2.54 12.46
N PHE A 84 -9.06 -2.57 11.75
CA PHE A 84 -8.20 -1.41 11.58
C PHE A 84 -7.90 -1.14 10.10
N SER A 85 -7.92 0.14 9.76
CA SER A 85 -7.75 0.69 8.41
C SER A 85 -6.50 1.57 8.31
N LEU A 86 -6.11 1.95 7.08
CA LEU A 86 -4.98 2.88 6.89
C LEU A 86 -5.21 4.23 7.59
N ARG A 87 -6.46 4.68 7.69
CA ARG A 87 -6.84 5.88 8.46
C ARG A 87 -6.46 5.73 9.93
N ASP A 88 -6.73 4.57 10.52
CA ASP A 88 -6.44 4.27 11.93
C ASP A 88 -4.93 4.19 12.16
N LEU A 89 -4.20 3.54 11.25
CA LEU A 89 -2.74 3.49 11.27
C LEU A 89 -2.11 4.89 11.22
N ARG A 90 -2.63 5.78 10.37
CA ARG A 90 -2.15 7.16 10.29
C ARG A 90 -2.48 7.98 11.52
N ALA A 91 -3.62 7.72 12.16
CA ALA A 91 -3.98 8.34 13.43
C ALA A 91 -3.05 7.86 14.56
N ALA A 92 -2.79 6.56 14.64
CA ALA A 92 -1.89 5.96 15.61
C ALA A 92 -0.44 6.49 15.49
N ASN A 93 0.04 6.70 14.25
CA ASN A 93 1.37 7.26 13.97
C ASN A 93 1.41 8.81 14.05
N GLY A 94 0.32 9.46 14.44
CA GLY A 94 0.24 10.93 14.54
C GLY A 94 0.30 11.69 13.20
N SER A 95 0.25 10.99 12.07
CA SER A 95 0.25 11.58 10.73
C SER A 95 -1.12 12.09 10.30
N LEU A 96 -2.18 11.69 10.99
CA LEU A 96 -3.55 12.17 10.80
C LEU A 96 -4.16 12.55 12.14
N LYS A 97 -4.70 13.77 12.24
CA LYS A 97 -5.50 14.19 13.38
C LYS A 97 -6.97 13.82 13.16
N LEU A 98 -7.54 13.01 14.04
CA LEU A 98 -8.97 12.71 14.04
C LEU A 98 -9.79 13.86 14.65
N ALA A 99 -11.09 13.85 14.38
CA ALA A 99 -12.01 14.83 14.97
C ALA A 99 -12.10 14.64 16.50
N GLU A 100 -12.42 15.72 17.21
CA GLU A 100 -12.56 15.70 18.67
C GLU A 100 -13.61 14.65 19.10
N GLY A 101 -13.25 13.82 20.08
CA GLY A 101 -14.11 12.74 20.59
C GLY A 101 -14.01 11.40 19.83
N GLN A 102 -13.25 11.31 18.74
CA GLN A 102 -12.95 10.02 18.11
C GLN A 102 -11.84 9.29 18.87
N ALA A 103 -12.08 8.02 19.22
CA ALA A 103 -11.05 7.16 19.80
C ALA A 103 -9.93 6.94 18.76
N VAL A 104 -8.70 7.27 19.14
CA VAL A 104 -7.50 6.99 18.34
C VAL A 104 -6.92 5.67 18.86
N PRO A 105 -6.87 4.61 18.05
CA PRO A 105 -6.18 3.40 18.47
C PRO A 105 -4.68 3.67 18.58
N SER A 106 -4.05 3.04 19.56
CA SER A 106 -2.61 3.01 19.71
C SER A 106 -1.98 2.09 18.66
N LEU A 107 -0.72 2.35 18.32
CA LEU A 107 0.02 1.48 17.39
C LEU A 107 0.09 0.03 17.90
N ALA A 108 0.29 -0.14 19.21
CA ALA A 108 0.36 -1.45 19.86
C ALA A 108 -0.95 -2.26 19.73
N GLU A 109 -2.12 -1.62 19.73
CA GLU A 109 -3.41 -2.30 19.51
C GLU A 109 -3.54 -2.82 18.07
N ILE A 110 -3.06 -2.05 17.09
CA ILE A 110 -3.05 -2.45 15.68
C ILE A 110 -2.09 -3.63 15.48
N GLU A 111 -0.88 -3.55 16.05
CA GLU A 111 0.12 -4.64 16.00
C GLU A 111 -0.41 -5.92 16.68
N ALA A 112 -1.06 -5.79 17.84
CA ALA A 112 -1.70 -6.91 18.52
C ALA A 112 -2.81 -7.54 17.67
N CYS A 113 -3.55 -6.74 16.89
CA CYS A 113 -4.54 -7.25 15.93
C CYS A 113 -3.89 -8.05 14.80
N CYS A 114 -2.74 -7.62 14.29
CA CYS A 114 -1.95 -8.39 13.32
C CYS A 114 -1.47 -9.74 13.89
N LEU A 115 -1.18 -9.82 15.20
CA LEU A 115 -0.82 -11.08 15.86
C LEU A 115 -2.03 -12.00 16.10
N ASP A 116 -3.18 -11.43 16.46
CA ASP A 116 -4.39 -12.18 16.83
C ASP A 116 -5.23 -12.65 15.63
N CYS A 117 -5.15 -11.95 14.48
CA CYS A 117 -5.97 -12.29 13.31
C CYS A 117 -5.61 -13.67 12.69
N PRO A 118 -6.55 -14.32 11.96
CA PRO A 118 -6.25 -15.55 11.23
C PRO A 118 -5.13 -15.36 10.21
N LEU A 119 -4.16 -16.28 10.17
CA LEU A 119 -2.97 -16.17 9.30
C LEU A 119 -3.37 -16.02 7.82
N ASP A 120 -4.36 -16.78 7.37
CA ASP A 120 -4.86 -16.71 5.98
C ASP A 120 -5.43 -15.33 5.62
N THR A 121 -6.09 -14.68 6.58
CA THR A 121 -6.64 -13.33 6.38
C THR A 121 -5.50 -12.31 6.27
N LEU A 122 -4.49 -12.41 7.14
CA LEU A 122 -3.31 -11.55 7.07
C LEU A 122 -2.52 -11.78 5.79
N ALA A 123 -2.36 -13.04 5.36
CA ALA A 123 -1.68 -13.41 4.13
C ALA A 123 -2.43 -12.87 2.89
N ALA A 124 -3.76 -12.97 2.87
CA ALA A 124 -4.58 -12.39 1.80
C ALA A 124 -4.43 -10.87 1.73
N SER A 125 -4.44 -10.17 2.86
CA SER A 125 -4.19 -8.72 2.91
C SER A 125 -2.78 -8.37 2.43
N ALA A 126 -1.75 -9.07 2.92
CA ALA A 126 -0.36 -8.85 2.53
C ALA A 126 -0.17 -9.03 1.01
N LYS A 127 -0.67 -10.15 0.46
CA LYS A 127 -0.64 -10.41 -0.98
C LYS A 127 -1.38 -9.33 -1.77
N ALA A 128 -2.60 -8.99 -1.37
CA ALA A 128 -3.39 -7.98 -2.08
C ALA A 128 -2.73 -6.60 -2.07
N ILE A 129 -2.09 -6.21 -0.97
CA ILE A 129 -1.34 -4.94 -0.88
C ILE A 129 -0.14 -4.96 -1.82
N THR A 130 0.66 -6.03 -1.82
CA THR A 130 1.84 -6.17 -2.70
C THR A 130 1.42 -6.16 -4.18
N ASP A 131 0.41 -6.94 -4.55
CA ASP A 131 -0.10 -6.99 -5.92
C ASP A 131 -0.66 -5.63 -6.37
N ALA A 132 -1.44 -4.98 -5.51
CA ALA A 132 -1.97 -3.64 -5.77
C ALA A 132 -0.85 -2.61 -5.92
N ALA A 133 0.17 -2.63 -5.06
CA ALA A 133 1.32 -1.72 -5.12
C ALA A 133 2.14 -1.92 -6.39
N ALA A 134 2.39 -3.17 -6.79
CA ALA A 134 3.09 -3.48 -8.03
C ALA A 134 2.28 -3.02 -9.26
N THR A 135 0.99 -3.32 -9.28
CA THR A 135 0.10 -2.96 -10.39
C THR A 135 -0.10 -1.45 -10.52
N ALA A 136 -0.26 -0.74 -9.40
CA ALA A 136 -0.37 0.73 -9.40
C ALA A 136 0.90 1.39 -9.95
N ARG A 137 2.09 0.87 -9.60
CA ARG A 137 3.37 1.33 -10.18
C ARG A 137 3.46 1.07 -11.68
N ALA A 138 2.98 -0.09 -12.14
CA ALA A 138 2.95 -0.42 -13.56
C ALA A 138 1.99 0.51 -14.34
N ILE A 139 0.80 0.80 -13.79
CA ILE A 139 -0.15 1.77 -14.36
C ILE A 139 0.49 3.16 -14.45
N ASP A 140 1.11 3.64 -13.37
CA ASP A 140 1.76 4.96 -13.31
C ASP A 140 2.88 5.09 -14.35
N ALA A 141 3.74 4.08 -14.45
CA ALA A 141 4.82 4.03 -15.43
C ALA A 141 4.27 4.04 -16.87
N TRP A 142 3.28 3.19 -17.15
CA TRP A 142 2.65 3.09 -18.47
C TRP A 142 1.97 4.39 -18.88
N LEU A 143 1.21 5.03 -17.97
CA LEU A 143 0.56 6.31 -18.25
C LEU A 143 1.58 7.43 -18.45
N THR A 144 2.66 7.44 -17.69
CA THR A 144 3.74 8.42 -17.85
C THR A 144 4.43 8.27 -19.21
N GLU A 145 4.69 7.03 -19.64
CA GLU A 145 5.28 6.74 -20.95
C GLU A 145 4.36 7.17 -22.09
N GLN A 146 3.06 6.87 -22.00
CA GLN A 146 2.10 7.14 -23.07
C GLN A 146 1.64 8.60 -23.14
N LEU A 147 1.52 9.28 -21.99
CA LEU A 147 0.87 10.58 -21.89
C LEU A 147 1.82 11.71 -21.48
N GLY A 148 3.05 11.38 -21.05
CA GLY A 148 4.02 12.36 -20.56
C GLY A 148 3.41 13.25 -19.47
N THR A 149 3.37 14.56 -19.73
CA THR A 149 2.84 15.56 -18.79
C THR A 149 1.32 15.51 -18.61
N ALA A 150 0.58 14.84 -19.51
CA ALA A 150 -0.87 14.68 -19.41
C ALA A 150 -1.28 13.48 -18.54
N ALA A 151 -0.31 12.71 -18.01
CA ALA A 151 -0.60 11.60 -17.11
C ALA A 151 -1.29 12.07 -15.82
N PRO A 152 -2.29 11.33 -15.30
CA PRO A 152 -2.92 11.66 -14.03
C PRO A 152 -1.93 11.42 -12.87
N ASP A 153 -2.03 12.24 -11.83
CA ASP A 153 -1.19 12.08 -10.63
C ASP A 153 -1.64 10.88 -9.79
N LEU A 154 -0.85 9.80 -9.79
CA LEU A 154 -1.08 8.60 -8.98
C LEU A 154 -0.26 8.55 -7.68
N ARG A 155 0.52 9.60 -7.37
CA ARG A 155 1.34 9.66 -6.14
C ARG A 155 0.54 9.44 -4.85
N PRO A 156 -0.69 9.97 -4.68
CA PRO A 156 -1.48 9.70 -3.49
C PRO A 156 -1.80 8.21 -3.29
N LEU A 157 -2.16 7.51 -4.37
CA LEU A 157 -2.43 6.07 -4.34
C LEU A 157 -1.16 5.28 -4.01
N LEU A 158 -0.05 5.60 -4.68
CA LEU A 158 1.24 4.93 -4.44
C LEU A 158 1.73 5.12 -3.00
N ALA A 159 1.56 6.32 -2.44
CA ALA A 159 1.92 6.60 -1.05
C ALA A 159 1.07 5.80 -0.06
N ASP A 160 -0.24 5.70 -0.28
CA ASP A 160 -1.15 4.92 0.56
C ASP A 160 -0.82 3.42 0.54
N LEU A 161 -0.56 2.85 -0.64
CA LEU A 161 -0.18 1.45 -0.79
C LEU A 161 1.18 1.15 -0.17
N ARG A 162 2.16 2.05 -0.30
CA ARG A 162 3.47 1.93 0.35
C ARG A 162 3.36 1.97 1.87
N ASP A 163 2.52 2.83 2.43
CA ASP A 163 2.31 2.91 3.87
C ASP A 163 1.73 1.60 4.43
N LEU A 164 0.75 1.03 3.71
CA LEU A 164 0.18 -0.29 4.02
C LEU A 164 1.24 -1.41 3.91
N GLU A 165 1.99 -1.44 2.81
CA GLU A 165 3.01 -2.45 2.55
C GLU A 165 4.09 -2.45 3.64
N ARG A 166 4.61 -1.26 3.99
CA ARG A 166 5.63 -1.10 5.03
C ARG A 166 5.17 -1.58 6.40
N PHE A 167 3.88 -1.48 6.70
CA PHE A 167 3.33 -1.90 7.98
C PHE A 167 2.97 -3.40 7.98
N VAL A 168 2.18 -3.87 7.01
CA VAL A 168 1.59 -5.21 7.03
C VAL A 168 2.62 -6.31 6.73
N LEU A 169 3.54 -6.07 5.79
CA LEU A 169 4.43 -7.11 5.28
C LEU A 169 5.38 -7.67 6.36
N PRO A 170 6.03 -6.85 7.22
CA PRO A 170 6.85 -7.35 8.32
C PRO A 170 6.07 -8.21 9.32
N HIS A 171 4.82 -7.84 9.65
CA HIS A 171 4.00 -8.61 10.59
C HIS A 171 3.58 -9.96 10.01
N TRP A 172 3.24 -10.02 8.73
CA TRP A 172 2.94 -11.27 8.04
C TRP A 172 4.18 -12.18 7.96
N GLN A 173 5.34 -11.63 7.57
CA GLN A 173 6.60 -12.38 7.46
C GLN A 173 7.06 -12.94 8.81
N ALA A 174 6.95 -12.15 9.89
CA ALA A 174 7.30 -12.60 11.24
C ALA A 174 6.46 -13.82 11.65
N ARG A 175 5.16 -13.84 11.32
CA ARG A 175 4.26 -14.95 11.65
C ARG A 175 4.48 -16.18 10.76
N GLN A 176 4.86 -15.99 9.50
CA GLN A 176 5.26 -17.09 8.61
C GLN A 176 6.51 -17.79 9.14
N GLY A 177 7.55 -17.02 9.50
CA GLY A 177 8.81 -17.57 10.01
C GLY A 177 8.69 -18.34 11.33
N THR A 178 7.68 -18.03 12.14
CA THR A 178 7.37 -18.79 13.37
C THR A 178 6.54 -20.05 13.13
N GLY A 179 5.85 -20.16 11.98
CA GLY A 179 5.05 -21.34 11.61
C GLY A 179 5.91 -22.50 11.10
N GLU A 180 6.98 -22.20 10.36
CA GLU A 180 7.90 -23.23 9.81
C GLU A 180 8.76 -23.92 10.89
N ALA A 181 8.99 -23.26 12.03
CA ALA A 181 9.78 -23.83 13.13
C ALA A 181 8.97 -24.76 14.06
N ALA A 182 7.64 -24.75 13.95
CA ALA A 182 6.75 -25.54 14.82
C ALA A 182 6.40 -26.92 14.24
N ASP A 183 6.66 -27.18 12.96
CA ASP A 183 6.29 -28.45 12.29
C ASP A 183 7.48 -29.41 12.08
N ALA A 184 8.64 -29.11 12.66
CA ALA A 184 9.85 -29.94 12.58
C ALA A 184 10.13 -30.77 13.86
N THR A 185 9.16 -30.92 14.76
CA THR A 185 9.35 -31.72 15.98
C THR A 185 8.10 -32.54 16.29
N GLU A 186 7.93 -33.71 15.65
CA GLU A 186 7.37 -34.94 16.25
C GLU A 186 7.12 -36.05 15.19
N HIS A 187 8.18 -36.76 14.80
CA HIS A 187 8.13 -38.23 14.70
C HIS A 187 9.53 -38.82 14.56
N SER A 188 10.13 -39.24 15.68
CA SER A 188 10.99 -40.44 15.77
C SER A 188 11.41 -40.68 17.21
N GLY A 189 10.72 -41.62 17.86
CA GLY A 189 11.24 -42.48 18.92
C GLY A 189 10.58 -43.84 18.72
N ASP A 190 11.23 -44.99 18.87
CA ASP A 190 12.59 -45.35 19.28
C ASP A 190 12.81 -46.81 18.82
N GLY A 191 14.07 -47.24 18.69
CA GLY A 191 14.45 -48.59 18.25
C GLY A 191 15.94 -48.92 18.31
N THR A 192 16.59 -48.63 19.45
CA THR A 192 17.71 -49.37 20.10
C THR A 192 18.88 -50.03 19.31
N ALA A 193 20.10 -49.54 19.65
CA ALA A 193 21.42 -50.19 19.89
C ALA A 193 22.02 -51.19 18.85
N THR A 194 23.32 -51.14 18.46
CA THR A 194 24.50 -51.41 19.34
C THR A 194 25.86 -51.18 18.61
N ALA A 195 26.88 -50.79 19.40
CA ALA A 195 28.35 -51.00 19.30
C ALA A 195 29.29 -50.29 18.29
N ALA A 196 30.17 -49.48 18.91
CA ALA A 196 31.65 -49.53 18.93
C ALA A 196 32.50 -49.13 17.70
N GLY A 197 33.36 -48.12 17.92
CA GLY A 197 34.55 -47.84 17.11
C GLY A 197 35.11 -46.42 17.35
N SER A 198 36.12 -46.30 18.21
CA SER A 198 36.88 -45.06 18.50
C SER A 198 38.18 -45.02 17.64
N PRO A 199 39.06 -43.99 17.73
CA PRO A 199 38.95 -42.66 17.11
C PRO A 199 40.14 -42.35 16.17
N ALA A 200 40.06 -41.31 15.34
CA ALA A 200 41.25 -40.76 14.65
C ALA A 200 41.22 -39.23 14.58
N ARG A 201 42.27 -38.66 15.17
CA ARG A 201 42.68 -37.27 15.31
C ARG A 201 43.28 -36.73 14.00
N ARG A 202 43.11 -35.44 13.70
CA ARG A 202 44.03 -34.52 12.97
C ARG A 202 43.32 -33.14 12.90
N THR A 203 43.63 -32.14 13.72
CA THR A 203 44.74 -31.15 13.63
C THR A 203 44.94 -30.48 12.28
N GLY A 204 44.80 -29.14 12.29
CA GLY A 204 45.42 -28.17 11.39
C GLY A 204 44.42 -27.48 10.48
N GLU A 205 44.46 -26.18 10.18
CA GLU A 205 45.21 -25.02 10.64
C GLU A 205 44.67 -23.85 9.80
N SER A 206 44.38 -22.70 10.41
CA SER A 206 44.15 -21.44 9.69
C SER A 206 45.45 -20.96 9.06
N PRO A 207 45.38 -20.15 7.98
CA PRO A 207 46.11 -18.91 8.05
C PRO A 207 45.24 -17.68 7.75
N ALA A 208 45.67 -16.61 8.39
CA ALA A 208 45.15 -15.26 8.35
C ALA A 208 45.61 -14.46 7.11
N ARG A 209 45.12 -13.20 7.07
CA ARG A 209 45.49 -12.03 6.24
C ARG A 209 44.88 -12.04 4.84
N THR A 210 44.23 -10.94 4.42
CA THR A 210 44.86 -9.62 4.30
C THR A 210 43.94 -8.45 4.70
N MET A 211 44.47 -7.56 5.54
CA MET A 211 44.03 -6.16 5.68
C MET A 211 44.28 -5.41 4.38
N SER A 212 43.31 -4.61 3.93
CA SER A 212 43.62 -3.41 3.13
C SER A 212 42.99 -2.19 3.79
N CYS A 213 43.88 -1.31 4.24
CA CYS A 213 43.60 0.05 4.69
C CYS A 213 43.41 0.97 3.47
N GLY A 214 42.52 1.94 3.62
CA GLY A 214 42.48 3.16 2.82
C GLY A 214 41.03 3.58 2.59
N GLY A 215 40.58 4.77 2.94
CA GLY A 215 41.23 5.93 3.50
C GLY A 215 40.13 6.96 3.74
N TRP A 216 40.29 7.72 4.81
CA TRP A 216 39.42 8.81 5.19
C TRP A 216 39.38 9.89 4.10
N ARG A 217 38.20 10.43 3.77
CA ARG A 217 38.01 11.89 3.69
C ARG A 217 36.60 12.28 4.10
N ARG A 218 36.55 13.03 5.21
CA ARG A 218 35.44 13.92 5.58
C ARG A 218 35.50 15.15 4.68
N SER A 219 34.36 15.64 4.25
CA SER A 219 34.15 17.06 3.93
C SER A 219 32.65 17.35 4.06
N ALA A 220 32.28 18.04 5.13
CA ALA A 220 31.03 18.79 5.26
C ALA A 220 31.32 20.25 4.83
N PRO A 221 30.36 21.19 4.92
CA PRO A 221 28.95 21.17 4.55
C PRO A 221 28.67 22.26 3.48
N ILE A 222 27.54 22.19 2.78
CA ILE A 222 27.02 23.35 2.04
C ILE A 222 25.72 23.80 2.69
N THR A 223 25.84 24.95 3.36
CA THR A 223 24.75 25.82 3.79
C THR A 223 23.92 26.26 2.60
N ARG A 224 22.59 26.23 2.71
CA ARG A 224 21.73 27.06 1.87
C ARG A 224 20.70 27.80 2.71
N ALA A 225 20.67 29.09 2.42
CA ALA A 225 20.00 30.14 3.14
C ALA A 225 18.47 30.02 3.07
N THR A 226 17.90 30.49 4.16
CA THR A 226 16.51 30.85 4.42
C THR A 226 15.89 31.73 3.33
N SER A 227 14.68 31.39 2.88
CA SER A 227 13.77 32.34 2.25
C SER A 227 12.31 32.10 2.67
N ARG A 228 11.80 33.09 3.43
CA ARG A 228 10.40 33.60 3.58
C ARG A 228 9.25 32.62 3.86
N PRO A 229 8.36 33.01 4.79
CA PRO A 229 6.93 32.84 4.59
C PRO A 229 6.25 34.22 4.39
N ALA A 230 5.70 34.42 3.20
CA ALA A 230 4.70 35.45 2.97
C ALA A 230 3.37 34.98 3.54
N ARG A 231 2.84 35.73 4.51
CA ARG A 231 1.49 35.60 5.05
C ARG A 231 0.48 35.85 3.93
N CYS A 232 -0.44 34.91 3.69
CA CYS A 232 -1.72 35.22 3.05
C CYS A 232 -2.83 35.00 4.10
N ARG A 233 -3.52 36.10 4.39
CA ARG A 233 -4.68 36.18 5.28
C ARG A 233 -5.89 35.53 4.64
N CYS A 234 -6.69 34.94 5.51
CA CYS A 234 -8.07 34.52 5.33
C CYS A 234 -8.94 35.50 4.54
N CYS A 235 -9.82 34.94 3.70
CA CYS A 235 -11.19 35.39 3.49
C CYS A 235 -12.09 34.16 3.18
N CYS A 236 -12.41 33.37 4.21
CA CYS A 236 -13.78 32.83 4.35
C CYS A 236 -14.61 34.02 4.85
N GLY A 237 -15.77 34.37 4.32
CA GLY A 237 -16.89 33.52 3.95
C GLY A 237 -18.04 33.95 4.85
N ALA A 238 -19.02 34.66 4.32
CA ALA A 238 -20.33 34.87 4.95
C ALA A 238 -21.30 35.50 3.95
N ARG A 239 -22.30 34.74 3.47
CA ARG A 239 -23.70 35.01 3.84
C ARG A 239 -24.61 33.90 3.34
N SER A 240 -25.55 33.64 4.22
CA SER A 240 -26.49 32.54 4.31
C SER A 240 -27.81 32.87 3.60
N GLY A 241 -28.51 31.80 3.20
CA GLY A 241 -29.96 31.76 3.04
C GLY A 241 -30.48 32.28 1.72
N TRP A 242 -31.27 31.46 1.00
CA TRP A 242 -32.72 31.66 0.85
C TRP A 242 -33.32 30.38 0.25
N LEU A 243 -34.53 30.08 0.73
CA LEU A 243 -35.34 28.90 0.47
C LEU A 243 -35.99 28.90 -0.94
N ALA A 244 -36.46 27.71 -1.29
CA ALA A 244 -37.72 27.40 -1.99
C ALA A 244 -37.71 27.15 -3.51
N ALA A 245 -38.01 25.88 -3.82
CA ALA A 245 -39.05 25.41 -4.72
C ALA A 245 -39.03 25.83 -6.19
N THR A 246 -38.86 24.85 -7.09
CA THR A 246 -39.90 24.52 -8.08
C THR A 246 -39.68 23.14 -8.70
N SER A 247 -40.74 22.34 -8.66
CA SER A 247 -40.94 21.10 -9.41
C SER A 247 -41.14 21.39 -10.89
N TRP A 248 -40.49 20.65 -11.80
CA TRP A 248 -40.96 20.51 -13.18
C TRP A 248 -41.01 19.04 -13.58
N ARG A 249 -42.08 18.75 -14.31
CA ARG A 249 -42.49 17.49 -14.93
C ARG A 249 -41.49 17.00 -15.98
#